data_AF-A0A7I8EHJ5-F1
#
_entry.id   AF-A0A7I8EHJ5-F1
#
_cell.length_a   1.000
_cell.length_b   1.000
_cell.length_c   1.000
_cell.angle_alpha   90.00
_cell.angle_beta   90.00
_cell.angle_gamma   90.00
#
_symmetry.space_group_name_H-M   'P 1'
#
loop_
_entity.id
_entity.type
_entity.pdbx_description
1 polymer ?
#
loop_
_entity_poly.entity_id
_entity_poly.type
_entity_poly.pdbx_seq_one_letter_code
_entity_poly.pdbx_strand_id
1 'polypeptide(L)' 'MVNEPVHIQPKDTIHLLGYEGGPLPWSQQHDSLVITIPPAAQQSDQYAWVFKIAWS' A
#
# COMPACT_ATOMS: atom_id res chain seq x y z
N MET A 1 -6.42 -13.32 -15.55
CA MET A 1 -5.86 -13.69 -14.22
C MET A 1 -4.38 -13.36 -14.29
N VAL A 2 -3.91 -12.37 -13.54
CA VAL A 2 -2.47 -12.13 -13.38
C VAL A 2 -1.99 -13.14 -12.34
N ASN A 3 -1.01 -13.96 -12.68
CA ASN A 3 -0.57 -15.12 -11.89
C ASN A 3 0.91 -15.02 -11.49
N GLU A 4 1.40 -13.79 -11.33
CA GLU A 4 2.77 -13.51 -10.88
C GLU A 4 2.73 -13.01 -9.44
N PRO A 5 3.59 -13.53 -8.55
CA PRO A 5 3.72 -13.00 -7.20
C PRO A 5 4.17 -11.54 -7.28
N VAL A 6 3.52 -10.67 -6.51
CA VAL A 6 3.93 -9.26 -6.42
C VAL A 6 5.27 -9.21 -5.69
N HIS A 7 6.35 -9.00 -6.43
CA HIS A 7 7.70 -8.87 -5.89
C HIS A 7 7.90 -7.48 -5.29
N ILE A 8 7.38 -7.27 -4.07
CA ILE A 8 7.66 -6.06 -3.30
C ILE A 8 9.00 -6.22 -2.56
N GLN A 9 9.86 -5.21 -2.67
CA GLN A 9 11.18 -5.18 -2.02
C GLN A 9 11.19 -4.20 -0.84
N PRO A 10 12.08 -4.36 0.16
CA PRO A 10 12.11 -3.50 1.36
C PRO A 10 12.27 -1.99 1.10
N LYS A 11 12.71 -1.58 -0.09
CA LYS A 11 12.89 -0.17 -0.48
C LYS A 11 11.70 0.41 -1.22
N ASP A 12 10.74 -0.42 -1.63
CA ASP A 12 9.56 0.03 -2.34
C ASP A 12 8.67 0.88 -1.44
N THR A 13 8.02 1.88 -2.03
CA THR A 13 7.07 2.72 -1.31
C THR A 13 5.65 2.39 -1.71
N ILE A 14 4.75 2.39 -0.74
CA ILE A 14 3.31 2.17 -0.97
C ILE A 14 2.60 3.50 -0.78
N HIS A 15 1.75 3.86 -1.74
CA HIS A 15 0.91 5.05 -1.68
C HIS A 15 -0.56 4.63 -1.74
N LEU A 16 -1.43 5.34 -1.02
CA LEU A 16 -2.87 5.23 -1.20
C LEU A 16 -3.33 6.27 -2.22
N LEU A 17 -4.01 5.83 -3.28
CA LEU A 17 -4.58 6.76 -4.26
C LEU A 17 -5.73 7.56 -3.62
N GLY A 18 -5.81 8.85 -3.93
CA GLY A 18 -6.78 9.77 -3.32
C GLY A 18 -6.36 10.32 -1.95
N TYR A 19 -5.25 9.84 -1.39
CA TYR A 19 -4.68 10.37 -0.15
C TYR A 19 -3.46 11.25 -0.46
N GLU A 20 -3.55 12.54 -0.13
CA GLU A 20 -2.49 13.54 -0.32
C GLU A 20 -1.31 13.39 0.66
N GLY A 21 -1.31 12.35 1.50
CA GLY A 21 -0.19 12.05 2.37
C GLY A 21 0.98 11.37 1.66
N GLY A 22 2.09 11.20 2.38
CA GLY A 22 3.27 10.50 1.90
C GLY A 22 3.11 8.99 1.80
N PRO A 23 4.23 8.27 1.55
CA PRO A 23 4.27 6.81 1.60
C PRO A 23 3.69 6.25 2.90
N LEU A 24 2.94 5.15 2.78
CA LEU A 24 2.39 4.43 3.91
C LEU A 24 3.44 3.52 4.55
N PRO A 25 3.48 3.44 5.89
CA PRO A 25 4.27 2.43 6.57
C PRO A 25 3.76 1.03 6.22
N TRP A 26 4.67 0.13 5.89
CA TRP A 26 4.34 -1.25 5.60
C TRP A 26 5.41 -2.20 6.11
N SER A 27 5.03 -3.47 6.27
CA SER A 27 5.94 -4.56 6.62
C SER A 27 5.50 -5.84 5.93
N GLN A 28 6.44 -6.75 5.70
CA GLN A 28 6.14 -8.10 5.25
C GLN A 28 6.08 -9.03 6.45
N GLN A 29 5.01 -9.81 6.56
CA GLN A 29 4.83 -10.83 7.58
C GLN A 29 4.49 -12.15 6.90
N HIS A 30 5.45 -13.08 6.91
CA HIS A 30 5.38 -14.33 6.13
C HIS A 30 5.10 -14.02 4.64
N ASP A 31 3.97 -14.50 4.12
CA ASP A 31 3.54 -14.32 2.73
C ASP A 31 2.53 -13.16 2.59
N SER A 32 2.39 -12.32 3.61
CA SER A 32 1.43 -11.20 3.63
C SER A 32 2.13 -9.85 3.70
N LEU A 33 1.56 -8.88 2.97
CA LEU A 33 1.93 -7.47 3.04
C LEU A 33 0.99 -6.76 4.02
N VAL A 34 1.54 -6.21 5.10
CA VAL A 34 0.78 -5.48 6.12
C VAL A 34 1.03 -3.99 5.94
N ILE A 35 -0.03 -3.25 5.59
CA ILE A 35 0.00 -1.80 5.35
C ILE A 35 -0.70 -1.10 6.52
N THR A 36 -0.04 -0.12 7.13
CA THR A 36 -0.64 0.70 8.19
C THR A 36 -1.36 1.90 7.57
N ILE A 37 -2.68 1.96 7.73
CA ILE A 37 -3.51 3.07 7.21
C ILE A 37 -3.64 4.15 8.30
N PRO A 38 -3.10 5.36 8.10
CA PRO A 38 -3.22 6.44 9.06
C PRO A 38 -4.68 6.91 9.17
N PRO A 39 -5.13 7.43 10.34
CA PRO A 39 -6.51 7.87 10.53
C PRO A 39 -6.99 8.90 9.48
N ALA A 40 -6.10 9.79 9.04
CA ALA A 40 -6.40 10.79 8.00
C ALA A 40 -6.73 10.15 6.63
N ALA A 41 -6.16 8.98 6.33
CA ALA A 41 -6.45 8.22 5.12
C ALA A 41 -7.74 7.39 5.22
N GLN A 42 -8.17 7.03 6.44
CA GLN A 42 -9.42 6.29 6.61
C GLN A 42 -10.66 7.12 6.22
N GLN A 43 -10.53 8.44 6.29
CA GLN A 43 -11.57 9.39 5.90
C GLN A 43 -11.59 9.65 4.39
N SER A 44 -10.59 9.19 3.63
CA SER A 44 -10.42 9.63 2.25
C SER A 44 -11.42 9.00 1.30
N ASP A 45 -12.00 7.80 1.53
CA ASP A 45 -12.96 7.22 0.57
C ASP A 45 -13.89 6.12 1.13
N GLN A 46 -15.14 6.10 0.63
CA GLN A 46 -16.28 5.31 1.14
C GLN A 46 -16.50 3.93 0.53
N TYR A 47 -15.68 3.41 -0.41
CA TYR A 47 -16.03 2.18 -1.12
C TYR A 47 -14.88 1.19 -1.38
N ALA A 48 -13.66 1.67 -1.62
CA ALA A 48 -12.50 0.82 -1.84
C ALA A 48 -11.20 1.60 -1.58
N TRP A 49 -10.13 0.88 -1.25
CA TRP A 49 -8.78 1.43 -1.18
C TRP A 49 -7.94 0.88 -2.33
N VAL A 50 -7.22 1.76 -3.01
CA VAL A 50 -6.32 1.40 -4.10
C VAL A 50 -4.90 1.79 -3.73
N PHE A 51 -4.00 0.81 -3.69
CA PHE A 51 -2.60 1.00 -3.35
C PHE A 51 -1.72 1.01 -4.60
N LYS A 52 -0.81 1.98 -4.69
CA LYS A 52 0.25 2.03 -5.70
C LYS A 52 1.57 1.68 -5.05
N ILE A 53 2.22 0.63 -5.55
CA ILE A 53 3.61 0.30 -5.21
C ILE A 53 4.51 1.03 -6.21
N ALA A 54 5.42 1.87 -5.72
CA ALA A 54 6.47 2.45 -6.53
C ALA A 54 7.75 1.64 -6.30
N TRP A 55 8.19 0.95 -7.37
CA TRP A 55 9.43 0.17 -7.36
C TRP A 55 10.65 1.07 -7.37
N SER A 56 11.68 0.63 -6.66
CA SER A 56 13.03 1.23 -6.71
C SER A 56 13.84 0.78 -7.91
#